data_AF-A0A851P5L7-F1
#
_entry.id   AF-A0A851P5L7-F1
#
_cell.length_a   1.000
_cell.length_b   1.000
_cell.length_c   1.000
_cell.angle_alpha   90.00
_cell.angle_beta   90.00
_cell.angle_gamma   90.00
#
_symmetry.space_group_name_H-M   'P 1'
#
loop_
_entity.id
_entity.type
_entity.pdbx_description
1 polymer ?
#
loop_
_entity_poly.entity_id
_entity_poly.type
_entity_poly.pdbx_seq_one_letter_code
_entity_poly.pdbx_strand_id
1 'polypeptide(L)'
;PGSPVPIAPSPQRFAAVPRFVEMLVVADAAMARFHGAGLRPYLLSVLAAAARSFRHGSLGNAVELRVTRLLVLGPGTPGPPITSNAAETLRSFCRWQRDLNVPEEDSPLHFDTAILFTRQDLCGASTCDTLGMADVGTACDPERSCAIVEDDGLQSAFTAAHELG
;
A
#
# COMPACT_ATOMS: atom_id res chain seq x y z
N PRO A 1 -55.52 24.03 15.15
CA PRO A 1 -55.35 22.66 14.61
C PRO A 1 -54.37 22.67 13.43
N GLY A 2 -53.07 22.52 13.72
CA GLY A 2 -52.03 22.36 12.70
C GLY A 2 -51.74 20.87 12.50
N SER A 3 -51.90 20.39 11.28
CA SER A 3 -51.59 19.00 10.93
C SER A 3 -50.08 18.74 11.06
N PRO A 4 -49.65 17.57 11.57
CA PRO A 4 -48.23 17.25 11.68
C PRO A 4 -47.65 16.99 10.28
N VAL A 5 -46.50 17.62 10.00
CA VAL A 5 -45.70 17.37 8.79
C VAL A 5 -45.06 15.98 8.92
N PRO A 6 -45.18 15.10 7.90
CA PRO A 6 -44.54 13.79 7.94
C PRO A 6 -43.01 13.96 7.84
N ILE A 7 -42.31 13.53 8.88
CA ILE A 7 -40.85 13.42 8.88
C ILE A 7 -40.49 12.30 7.91
N ALA A 8 -39.82 12.63 6.81
CA ALA A 8 -39.31 11.65 5.88
C ALA A 8 -38.40 10.66 6.64
N PRO A 9 -38.51 9.34 6.41
CA PRO A 9 -37.60 8.39 7.03
C PRO A 9 -36.19 8.77 6.61
N SER A 10 -35.30 8.92 7.58
CA SER A 10 -33.86 9.07 7.33
C SER A 10 -33.45 7.96 6.35
N PRO A 11 -32.73 8.26 5.26
CA PRO A 11 -32.24 7.20 4.40
C PRO A 11 -31.45 6.24 5.31
N GLN A 12 -31.87 4.97 5.33
CA GLN A 12 -31.08 3.93 5.98
C GLN A 12 -29.70 4.01 5.34
N ARG A 13 -28.76 4.62 6.05
CA ARG A 13 -27.35 4.51 5.72
C ARG A 13 -27.08 3.02 5.83
N PHE A 14 -26.94 2.33 4.71
CA PHE A 14 -26.23 1.07 4.69
C PHE A 14 -24.92 1.35 5.41
N ALA A 15 -24.77 0.85 6.64
CA ALA A 15 -23.54 1.00 7.37
C ALA A 15 -22.48 0.33 6.49
N ALA A 16 -21.49 1.11 6.03
CA ALA A 16 -20.41 0.56 5.21
C ALA A 16 -19.74 -0.55 6.02
N VAL A 17 -19.75 -1.77 5.48
CA VAL A 17 -19.02 -2.89 6.09
C VAL A 17 -17.55 -2.50 6.08
N PRO A 18 -16.88 -2.44 7.24
CA PRO A 18 -15.46 -2.08 7.29
C PRO A 18 -14.65 -3.12 6.51
N ARG A 19 -13.76 -2.62 5.64
CA ARG A 19 -12.80 -3.42 4.88
C ARG A 19 -11.42 -3.15 5.43
N PHE A 20 -10.69 -4.21 5.72
CA PHE A 20 -9.31 -4.13 6.14
C PHE A 20 -8.45 -4.55 4.95
N VAL A 21 -7.37 -3.82 4.72
CA VAL A 21 -6.36 -4.18 3.73
C VAL A 21 -5.10 -4.53 4.50
N GLU A 22 -4.81 -5.83 4.60
CA GLU A 22 -3.66 -6.39 5.28
C GLU A 22 -2.44 -6.31 4.38
N MET A 23 -1.39 -5.63 4.84
CA MET A 23 -0.28 -5.24 3.99
C MET A 23 1.04 -5.85 4.46
N LEU A 24 1.75 -6.45 3.50
CA LEU A 24 3.19 -6.66 3.59
C LEU A 24 3.92 -5.38 3.16
N VAL A 25 4.71 -4.80 4.05
CA VAL A 25 5.58 -3.66 3.76
C VAL A 25 6.99 -4.14 3.60
N VAL A 26 7.64 -3.79 2.50
CA VAL A 26 9.01 -4.17 2.18
C VAL A 26 9.82 -2.91 1.94
N ALA A 27 10.98 -2.80 2.56
CA ALA A 27 11.94 -1.75 2.29
C ALA A 27 13.25 -2.35 1.80
N ASP A 28 13.77 -1.83 0.71
CA ASP A 28 14.98 -2.34 0.09
C ASP A 28 16.27 -1.90 0.81
N ALA A 29 17.41 -2.35 0.27
CA ALA A 29 18.71 -2.01 0.82
C ALA A 29 19.03 -0.50 0.73
N ALA A 30 18.48 0.20 -0.27
CA ALA A 30 18.68 1.64 -0.43
C ALA A 30 17.93 2.41 0.66
N MET A 31 16.69 2.02 0.99
CA MET A 31 15.93 2.51 2.13
C MET A 31 16.66 2.26 3.45
N ALA A 32 17.14 1.03 3.67
CA ALA A 32 17.87 0.65 4.88
C ALA A 32 19.14 1.48 5.07
N ARG A 33 19.88 1.73 3.98
CA ARG A 33 21.09 2.56 4.01
C ARG A 33 20.78 4.03 4.29
N PHE A 34 19.70 4.57 3.72
CA PHE A 34 19.36 5.99 3.85
C PHE A 34 18.80 6.33 5.24
N HIS A 35 17.83 5.56 5.73
CA HIS A 35 17.13 5.84 6.98
C HIS A 35 17.80 5.20 8.22
N GLY A 36 18.65 4.18 8.02
CA GLY A 36 19.34 3.48 9.10
C GLY A 36 18.37 2.94 10.17
N ALA A 37 18.68 3.19 11.45
CA ALA A 37 17.84 2.76 12.57
C ALA A 37 16.44 3.40 12.57
N GLY A 38 16.26 4.53 11.87
CA GLY A 38 14.99 5.26 11.77
C GLY A 38 14.00 4.68 10.75
N LEU A 39 14.40 3.69 9.94
CA LEU A 39 13.59 3.19 8.82
C LEU A 39 12.20 2.69 9.24
N ARG A 40 12.12 1.85 10.29
CA ARG A 40 10.83 1.27 10.73
C ARG A 40 9.86 2.36 11.22
N PRO A 41 10.24 3.25 12.15
CA PRO A 41 9.39 4.40 12.53
C PRO A 41 8.99 5.28 11.34
N TYR A 42 9.91 5.49 10.39
CA TYR A 42 9.66 6.28 9.19
C TYR A 42 8.53 5.67 8.33
N LEU A 43 8.66 4.41 7.93
CA LEU A 43 7.65 3.71 7.12
C LEU A 43 6.29 3.67 7.82
N LEU A 44 6.27 3.43 9.13
CA LEU A 44 5.04 3.45 9.91
C LEU A 44 4.39 4.84 9.92
N SER A 45 5.18 5.92 9.90
CA SER A 45 4.67 7.29 9.82
C SER A 45 4.09 7.60 8.44
N VAL A 46 4.78 7.18 7.38
CA VAL A 46 4.31 7.29 5.98
C VAL A 46 3.00 6.54 5.80
N LEU A 47 2.93 5.28 6.24
CA LEU A 47 1.74 4.44 6.09
C LEU A 47 0.60 4.89 7.02
N ALA A 48 0.89 5.43 8.20
CA ALA A 48 -0.13 6.05 9.05
C ALA A 48 -0.76 7.27 8.35
N ALA A 49 0.04 8.06 7.63
CA ALA A 49 -0.45 9.17 6.82
C ALA A 49 -1.29 8.70 5.63
N ALA A 50 -0.83 7.69 4.88
CA ALA A 50 -1.60 7.06 3.80
C ALA A 50 -2.94 6.50 4.30
N ALA A 51 -2.94 5.81 5.44
CA ALA A 51 -4.15 5.24 6.04
C ALA A 51 -5.17 6.31 6.44
N ARG A 52 -4.77 7.56 6.70
CA ARG A 52 -5.73 8.66 6.92
C ARG A 52 -6.51 9.00 5.65
N SER A 53 -5.90 8.88 4.48
CA SER A 53 -6.58 9.11 3.19
C SER A 53 -7.71 8.09 2.98
N PHE A 54 -7.45 6.82 3.28
CA PHE A 54 -8.46 5.75 3.16
C PHE A 54 -9.60 5.85 4.18
N ARG A 55 -9.35 6.46 5.35
CA ARG A 55 -10.39 6.73 6.35
C ARG A 55 -11.18 8.01 6.09
N HIS A 56 -10.83 8.79 5.07
CA HIS A 56 -11.50 10.05 4.80
C HIS A 56 -12.92 9.81 4.24
N GLY A 57 -13.91 10.56 4.72
CA GLY A 57 -15.32 10.36 4.36
C GLY A 57 -15.63 10.54 2.86
N SER A 58 -14.76 11.20 2.09
CA SER A 58 -14.90 11.33 0.64
C SER A 58 -14.76 10.00 -0.11
N LEU A 59 -14.15 8.97 0.48
CA LEU A 59 -14.04 7.65 -0.13
C LEU A 59 -15.39 6.93 -0.23
N GLY A 60 -16.38 7.36 0.58
CA GLY A 60 -17.73 6.76 0.60
C GLY A 60 -17.79 5.33 1.17
N ASN A 61 -16.65 4.74 1.52
CA ASN A 61 -16.51 3.39 2.05
C ASN A 61 -15.60 3.41 3.28
N ALA A 62 -15.82 2.47 4.20
CA ALA A 62 -14.98 2.28 5.38
C ALA A 62 -13.82 1.34 5.02
N VAL A 63 -12.66 1.89 4.66
CA VAL A 63 -11.43 1.13 4.35
C VAL A 63 -10.34 1.49 5.36
N GLU A 64 -9.67 0.47 5.89
CA GLU A 64 -8.58 0.62 6.85
C GLU A 64 -7.36 -0.17 6.39
N LEU A 65 -6.26 0.54 6.13
CA LEU A 65 -4.97 -0.07 5.85
C LEU A 65 -4.33 -0.59 7.14
N ARG A 66 -3.86 -1.85 7.12
CA ARG A 66 -3.23 -2.53 8.26
C ARG A 66 -1.88 -3.09 7.87
N VAL A 67 -0.82 -2.66 8.55
CA VAL A 67 0.50 -3.27 8.39
C VAL A 67 0.57 -4.53 9.24
N THR A 68 0.49 -5.70 8.61
CA THR A 68 0.60 -7.00 9.30
C THR A 68 2.05 -7.47 9.34
N ARG A 69 2.84 -7.16 8.30
CA ARG A 69 4.24 -7.57 8.18
C ARG A 69 5.10 -6.41 7.66
N LEU A 70 6.31 -6.27 8.21
CA LEU A 70 7.30 -5.29 7.77
C LEU A 70 8.68 -5.96 7.64
N LEU A 71 9.16 -6.06 6.41
CA LEU A 71 10.46 -6.63 6.05
C LEU A 71 11.43 -5.53 5.61
N VAL A 72 12.67 -5.63 6.08
CA VAL A 72 13.76 -4.75 5.65
C VAL A 72 14.82 -5.64 5.01
N LEU A 73 15.07 -5.43 3.71
CA LEU A 73 16.07 -6.15 2.95
C LEU A 73 17.41 -5.43 3.13
N GLY A 74 18.29 -5.99 3.97
CA GLY A 74 19.63 -5.44 4.16
C GLY A 74 20.56 -5.75 2.96
N PRO A 75 21.76 -5.16 2.93
CA PRO A 75 22.80 -5.55 1.97
C PRO A 75 23.05 -7.07 2.02
N GLY A 76 23.00 -7.74 0.87
CA GLY A 76 23.17 -9.20 0.77
C GLY A 76 21.98 -10.04 1.23
N THR A 77 20.89 -9.43 1.68
CA THR A 77 19.63 -10.14 1.94
C THR A 77 18.98 -10.48 0.61
N PRO A 78 18.59 -11.74 0.35
CA PRO A 78 17.85 -12.10 -0.86
C PRO A 78 16.56 -11.29 -0.98
N GLY A 79 16.30 -10.75 -2.16
CA GLY A 79 15.15 -9.91 -2.46
C GLY A 79 14.84 -9.87 -3.95
N PRO A 80 13.77 -9.18 -4.37
CA PRO A 80 13.49 -8.98 -5.78
C PRO A 80 14.57 -8.08 -6.40
N PRO A 81 14.92 -8.26 -7.68
CA PRO A 81 15.75 -7.31 -8.39
C PRO A 81 15.00 -5.97 -8.50
N ILE A 82 15.71 -4.89 -8.17
CA ILE A 82 15.22 -3.51 -8.24
C ILE A 82 16.06 -2.80 -9.29
N THR A 83 15.42 -2.30 -10.33
CA THR A 83 16.03 -1.55 -11.42
C THR A 83 15.39 -0.18 -11.52
N SER A 84 15.99 0.73 -12.31
CA SER A 84 15.33 2.00 -12.63
C SER A 84 14.11 1.83 -13.53
N ASN A 85 13.83 0.65 -14.10
CA ASN A 85 12.61 0.43 -14.86
C ASN A 85 11.48 0.06 -13.89
N ALA A 86 10.56 1.00 -13.64
CA ALA A 86 9.46 0.81 -12.70
C ALA A 86 8.62 -0.44 -13.00
N ALA A 87 8.31 -0.70 -14.28
CA ALA A 87 7.52 -1.85 -14.68
C ALA A 87 8.26 -3.19 -14.47
N GLU A 88 9.58 -3.21 -14.64
CA GLU A 88 10.40 -4.39 -14.35
C GLU A 88 10.51 -4.66 -12.85
N THR A 89 10.73 -3.61 -12.06
CA THR A 89 10.75 -3.68 -10.59
C THR A 89 9.40 -4.18 -10.06
N LEU A 90 8.27 -3.66 -10.55
CA LEU A 90 6.93 -4.09 -10.15
C LEU A 90 6.71 -5.58 -10.45
N ARG A 91 6.98 -6.04 -11.68
CA ARG A 91 6.81 -7.46 -12.06
C ARG A 91 7.68 -8.38 -11.21
N SER A 92 8.91 -7.95 -10.91
CA SER A 92 9.84 -8.72 -10.10
C SER A 92 9.39 -8.79 -8.65
N PHE A 93 8.90 -7.68 -8.10
CA PHE A 93 8.37 -7.59 -6.75
C PHE A 93 7.09 -8.41 -6.58
N CYS A 94 6.11 -8.29 -7.49
CA CYS A 94 4.87 -9.07 -7.48
C CYS A 94 5.15 -10.59 -7.49
N ARG A 95 6.12 -11.04 -8.30
CA ARG A 95 6.53 -12.45 -8.30
C ARG A 95 7.15 -12.88 -6.97
N TRP A 96 8.02 -12.05 -6.42
CA TRP A 96 8.76 -12.37 -5.19
C TRP A 96 7.85 -12.36 -3.96
N GLN A 97 6.93 -11.38 -3.84
CA GLN A 97 6.02 -11.28 -2.70
C GLN A 97 5.07 -12.48 -2.63
N ARG A 98 4.65 -13.01 -3.78
CA ARG A 98 3.73 -14.14 -3.86
C ARG A 98 4.28 -15.36 -3.11
N ASP A 99 5.58 -15.61 -3.22
CA ASP A 99 6.24 -16.74 -2.57
C ASP A 99 6.37 -16.56 -1.04
N LEU A 100 6.07 -15.36 -0.51
CA LEU A 100 5.99 -15.06 0.92
C LEU A 100 4.57 -15.11 1.50
N ASN A 101 3.56 -15.18 0.63
CA ASN A 101 2.16 -15.20 1.02
C ASN A 101 1.68 -16.66 1.25
N VAL A 102 0.56 -16.81 1.93
CA VAL A 102 -0.07 -18.10 2.21
C VAL A 102 -1.54 -18.07 1.79
N PRO A 103 -2.12 -19.20 1.34
CA PRO A 103 -3.51 -19.22 0.87
C PRO A 103 -4.54 -19.12 2.00
N GLU A 104 -4.19 -19.46 3.23
CA GLU A 104 -5.10 -19.36 4.38
C GLU A 104 -5.24 -17.90 4.85
N GLU A 105 -6.38 -17.27 4.56
CA GLU A 105 -6.67 -15.86 4.91
C GLU A 105 -6.54 -15.58 6.43
N ASP A 106 -6.90 -16.53 7.29
CA ASP A 106 -6.80 -16.38 8.75
C ASP A 106 -5.35 -16.49 9.29
N SER A 107 -4.38 -16.78 8.43
CA SER A 107 -2.98 -16.93 8.83
C SER A 107 -2.35 -15.56 9.10
N PRO A 108 -1.57 -15.39 10.19
CA PRO A 108 -0.82 -14.15 10.42
C PRO A 108 0.29 -13.90 9.37
N LEU A 109 0.58 -14.89 8.53
CA LEU A 109 1.50 -14.75 7.39
C LEU A 109 0.81 -14.28 6.12
N HIS A 110 -0.52 -14.33 6.07
CA HIS A 110 -1.31 -13.83 4.95
C HIS A 110 -1.26 -12.29 4.87
N PHE A 111 -1.42 -11.78 3.66
CA PHE A 111 -1.62 -10.36 3.39
C PHE A 111 -2.36 -10.19 2.07
N ASP A 112 -3.23 -9.19 2.00
CA ASP A 112 -4.03 -8.84 0.82
C ASP A 112 -3.17 -8.19 -0.27
N THR A 113 -2.21 -7.37 0.14
CA THR A 113 -1.36 -6.60 -0.78
C THR A 113 0.05 -6.40 -0.24
N ALA A 114 1.01 -6.19 -1.15
CA ALA A 114 2.39 -5.90 -0.80
C ALA A 114 2.84 -4.55 -1.35
N ILE A 115 3.61 -3.79 -0.58
CA ILE A 115 4.18 -2.51 -1.00
C ILE A 115 5.71 -2.50 -0.80
N LEU A 116 6.44 -2.21 -1.87
CA LEU A 116 7.89 -2.02 -1.85
C LEU A 116 8.22 -0.54 -1.80
N PHE A 117 9.00 -0.12 -0.80
CA PHE A 117 9.65 1.18 -0.77
C PHE A 117 11.10 1.05 -1.21
N THR A 118 11.53 1.92 -2.11
CA THR A 118 12.92 2.01 -2.58
C THR A 118 13.38 3.46 -2.64
N ARG A 119 14.69 3.71 -2.48
CA ARG A 119 15.34 5.01 -2.78
C ARG A 119 16.02 5.01 -4.15
N GLN A 120 15.77 3.98 -4.97
CA GLN A 120 16.21 3.93 -6.36
C GLN A 120 15.28 4.81 -7.20
N ASP A 121 15.86 5.63 -8.08
CA ASP A 121 15.13 6.45 -9.06
C ASP A 121 14.38 5.53 -10.04
N LEU A 122 13.05 5.60 -10.02
CA LEU A 122 12.13 4.81 -10.83
C LEU A 122 11.70 5.60 -12.06
N CYS A 123 11.97 5.03 -13.21
CA CYS A 123 11.62 5.58 -14.51
C CYS A 123 10.50 4.76 -15.16
N GLY A 124 9.51 5.49 -15.69
CA GLY A 124 8.50 4.96 -16.60
C GLY A 124 9.08 4.76 -18.01
N ALA A 125 8.18 4.54 -18.98
CA ALA A 125 8.58 4.25 -20.36
C ALA A 125 9.31 5.42 -21.06
N SER A 126 9.02 6.67 -20.67
CA SER A 126 9.51 7.87 -21.34
C SER A 126 10.12 8.93 -20.42
N THR A 127 9.81 8.92 -19.12
CA THR A 127 10.33 9.90 -18.15
C THR A 127 10.62 9.24 -16.80
N CYS A 128 11.44 9.91 -15.97
CA CYS A 128 11.73 9.52 -14.59
C CYS A 128 10.98 10.38 -13.56
N ASP A 129 9.77 10.82 -13.92
CA ASP A 129 8.87 11.52 -12.98
C ASP A 129 7.96 10.53 -12.23
N THR A 130 8.25 9.22 -12.33
CA THR A 130 7.39 8.15 -11.81
C THR A 130 7.78 7.82 -10.38
N LEU A 131 6.98 8.25 -9.42
CA LEU A 131 7.24 7.95 -8.00
C LEU A 131 6.66 6.61 -7.54
N GLY A 132 5.88 5.92 -8.37
CA GLY A 132 5.26 4.65 -8.01
C GLY A 132 4.64 3.92 -9.20
N MET A 133 4.26 2.66 -8.98
CA MET A 133 3.51 1.86 -9.94
C MET A 133 2.75 0.73 -9.25
N ALA A 134 1.52 0.47 -9.70
CA ALA A 134 0.71 -0.69 -9.34
C ALA A 134 -0.21 -1.13 -10.50
N ASP A 135 -0.70 -2.37 -10.44
CA ASP A 135 -1.70 -2.88 -11.36
C ASP A 135 -3.13 -2.53 -10.88
N VAL A 136 -3.95 -1.95 -11.76
CA VAL A 136 -5.32 -1.54 -11.43
C VAL A 136 -6.23 -2.74 -11.18
N GLY A 137 -7.01 -2.68 -10.09
CA GLY A 137 -8.09 -3.65 -9.82
C GLY A 137 -7.59 -5.03 -9.38
N THR A 138 -6.41 -5.11 -8.77
CA THR A 138 -5.75 -6.37 -8.39
C THR A 138 -5.67 -6.60 -6.89
N ALA A 139 -6.32 -5.78 -6.05
CA ALA A 139 -6.20 -5.83 -4.60
C ALA A 139 -6.51 -7.19 -3.95
N CYS A 140 -7.24 -8.07 -4.63
CA CYS A 140 -7.57 -9.43 -4.18
C CYS A 140 -7.03 -10.52 -5.13
N ASP A 141 -6.09 -10.18 -6.00
CA ASP A 141 -5.34 -11.12 -6.85
C ASP A 141 -3.95 -11.34 -6.24
N PRO A 142 -3.68 -12.46 -5.55
CA PRO A 142 -2.41 -12.68 -4.85
C PRO A 142 -1.18 -12.64 -5.76
N GLU A 143 -1.33 -12.84 -7.08
CA GLU A 143 -0.20 -12.78 -8.03
C GLU A 143 0.13 -11.35 -8.46
N ARG A 144 -0.82 -10.43 -8.33
CA ARG A 144 -0.75 -9.08 -8.90
C ARG A 144 -1.00 -7.95 -7.90
N SER A 145 -1.47 -8.26 -6.69
CA SER A 145 -1.69 -7.31 -5.60
C SER A 145 -0.36 -6.83 -5.00
N CYS A 146 0.35 -5.99 -5.77
CA CYS A 146 1.56 -5.35 -5.30
C CYS A 146 1.70 -3.93 -5.85
N ALA A 147 2.41 -3.10 -5.11
CA ALA A 147 2.76 -1.74 -5.47
C ALA A 147 4.24 -1.47 -5.20
N ILE A 148 4.83 -0.56 -5.96
CA ILE A 148 6.16 -0.02 -5.70
C ILE A 148 6.09 1.49 -5.51
N VAL A 149 6.89 2.01 -4.60
CA VAL A 149 6.98 3.44 -4.29
C VAL A 149 8.45 3.83 -4.20
N GLU A 150 8.82 4.83 -4.98
CA GLU A 150 10.03 5.60 -4.77
C GLU A 150 9.82 6.53 -3.58
N ASP A 151 10.69 6.39 -2.58
CA ASP A 151 10.68 7.22 -1.40
C ASP A 151 11.46 8.52 -1.66
N ASP A 152 10.76 9.64 -1.59
CA ASP A 152 11.31 10.98 -1.72
C ASP A 152 11.12 11.83 -0.44
N GLY A 153 10.53 11.24 0.61
CA GLY A 153 10.23 11.91 1.89
C GLY A 153 8.84 11.56 2.41
N LEU A 154 8.34 12.26 3.42
CA LEU A 154 7.04 11.97 4.03
C LEU A 154 5.86 12.09 3.05
N GLN A 155 6.03 12.84 1.96
CA GLN A 155 5.06 12.94 0.86
C GLN A 155 4.86 11.62 0.11
N SER A 156 5.78 10.66 0.20
CA SER A 156 5.61 9.30 -0.34
C SER A 156 4.39 8.58 0.25
N ALA A 157 3.81 9.09 1.35
CA ALA A 157 2.52 8.67 1.86
C ALA A 157 1.38 8.87 0.87
N PHE A 158 1.41 9.95 0.08
CA PHE A 158 0.41 10.20 -0.96
C PHE A 158 0.65 9.35 -2.19
N THR A 159 1.90 9.07 -2.53
CA THR A 159 2.26 8.09 -3.56
C THR A 159 1.78 6.71 -3.17
N ALA A 160 2.07 6.24 -1.96
CA ALA A 160 1.57 4.97 -1.45
C ALA A 160 0.04 4.92 -1.47
N ALA A 161 -0.64 6.01 -1.09
CA ALA A 161 -2.09 6.05 -1.15
C ALA A 161 -2.64 6.04 -2.59
N HIS A 162 -1.91 6.63 -3.55
CA HIS A 162 -2.25 6.62 -4.97
C HIS A 162 -2.13 5.21 -5.55
N GLU A 163 -1.03 4.52 -5.29
CA GLU A 163 -0.81 3.17 -5.84
C GLU A 163 -1.73 2.11 -5.20
N LEU A 164 -2.17 2.32 -3.96
CA LEU A 164 -3.12 1.43 -3.27
C LEU A 164 -4.59 1.70 -3.62
N GLY A 165 -4.90 2.82 -4.26
CA GLY A 165 -6.27 3.28 -4.55
C GLY A 165 -6.77 2.85 -5.91
#